data_AF-A0A2P2E3W3-F1
#
_entry.id   AF-A0A2P2E3W3-F1
#
_cell.length_a   1.000
_cell.length_b   1.000
_cell.length_c   1.000
_cell.angle_alpha   90.00
_cell.angle_beta   90.00
_cell.angle_gamma   90.00
#
_symmetry.space_group_name_H-M   'P 1'
#
loop_
_entity.id
_entity.type
_entity.pdbx_description
1 polymer ?
#
loop_
_entity_poly.entity_id
_entity_poly.type
_entity_poly.pdbx_seq_one_letter_code
_entity_poly.pdbx_strand_id
1 'polypeptide(L)'
;MKRFLRYKYFGILIFPILLFIFALTQEEEDTFRTVQSYFPKKQSLAKINTLLSLLKEESRNQLSERQKKEFARAIVASSERLLLPDDLLFSGEKPIEFLFLHCIAQTRTGFQTYLKENGRYGILGLPDRQIAEIETKFNAKIDRKFDVYQYSIQYRVFLILFKDYLSKGLSAEKAYNQLFALPENSTEWKNLESTYIKYHEKIIPKNL
;
A
#
# COMPACT_ATOMS: atom_id res chain seq x y z
N MET A 1 -10.65 70.37 9.49
CA MET A 1 -11.22 69.17 8.82
C MET A 1 -10.07 68.24 8.40
N LYS A 2 -9.59 67.36 9.28
CA LYS A 2 -8.57 66.33 8.97
C LYS A 2 -9.00 65.03 9.65
N ARG A 3 -10.00 64.36 9.06
CA ARG A 3 -10.57 63.08 9.55
C ARG A 3 -10.60 62.01 8.44
N PHE A 4 -9.60 61.98 7.58
CA PHE A 4 -9.53 61.01 6.47
C PHE A 4 -8.24 60.17 6.43
N LEU A 5 -7.54 60.01 7.56
CA LEU A 5 -6.27 59.26 7.61
C LEU A 5 -6.18 58.20 8.73
N ARG A 6 -7.31 57.78 9.33
CA ARG A 6 -7.30 56.70 10.34
C ARG A 6 -7.61 55.30 9.81
N TYR A 7 -8.09 55.15 8.58
CA TYR A 7 -8.49 53.84 8.04
C TYR A 7 -7.50 53.20 7.05
N LYS A 8 -6.43 53.90 6.64
CA LYS A 8 -5.49 53.38 5.62
C LYS A 8 -4.50 52.34 6.18
N TYR A 9 -4.33 52.26 7.50
CA TYR A 9 -3.34 51.38 8.15
C TYR A 9 -3.93 50.21 8.94
N PHE A 10 -5.26 50.16 9.14
CA PHE A 10 -5.90 49.03 9.82
C PHE A 10 -5.88 47.76 8.96
N GLY A 11 -6.02 47.88 7.63
CA GLY A 11 -5.90 46.73 6.72
C GLY A 11 -4.50 46.11 6.68
N ILE A 12 -3.46 46.91 6.92
CA ILE A 12 -2.05 46.48 6.91
C ILE A 12 -1.71 45.69 8.18
N LEU A 13 -2.42 45.91 9.29
CA LEU A 13 -2.24 45.12 10.53
C LEU A 13 -3.10 43.85 10.56
N ILE A 14 -4.28 43.88 9.93
CA ILE A 14 -5.19 42.73 9.87
C ILE A 14 -4.61 41.61 8.99
N PHE A 15 -3.90 41.94 7.92
CA PHE A 15 -3.31 40.96 7.00
C PHE A 15 -2.24 40.04 7.63
N PRO A 16 -1.22 40.52 8.36
CA PRO A 16 -0.27 39.66 9.06
C PRO A 16 -0.89 38.91 10.24
N ILE A 17 -1.92 39.46 10.88
CA ILE A 17 -2.66 38.76 11.95
C ILE A 17 -3.50 37.62 11.37
N LEU A 18 -4.17 37.82 10.23
CA LEU A 18 -4.87 36.77 9.50
C LEU A 18 -3.89 35.70 8.98
N LEU A 19 -2.72 36.08 8.46
CA LEU A 19 -1.68 35.12 8.07
C LEU A 19 -1.15 34.33 9.28
N PHE A 20 -1.00 34.95 10.44
CA PHE A 20 -0.59 34.28 11.67
C PHE A 20 -1.67 33.31 12.19
N ILE A 21 -2.94 33.70 12.12
CA ILE A 21 -4.08 32.81 12.45
C ILE A 21 -4.19 31.67 11.43
N PHE A 22 -4.04 31.95 10.12
CA PHE A 22 -4.02 30.93 9.07
C PHE A 22 -2.83 29.97 9.23
N ALA A 23 -1.65 30.46 9.60
CA ALA A 23 -0.47 29.64 9.87
C ALA A 23 -0.66 28.76 11.11
N LEU A 24 -1.27 29.27 12.19
CA LEU A 24 -1.63 28.46 13.38
C LEU A 24 -2.69 27.39 13.06
N THR A 25 -3.68 27.71 12.21
CA THR A 25 -4.67 26.72 11.76
C THR A 25 -4.10 25.73 10.74
N GLN A 26 -3.11 26.12 9.92
CA GLN A 26 -2.47 25.23 8.94
C GLN A 26 -1.42 24.32 9.58
N GLU A 27 -0.68 24.78 10.59
CA GLU A 27 0.20 23.91 11.37
C GLU A 27 -0.61 22.87 12.14
N GLU A 28 -1.78 23.23 12.67
CA GLU A 28 -2.74 22.25 13.19
C GLU A 28 -3.29 21.36 12.09
N GLU A 29 -3.64 21.82 10.88
CA GLU A 29 -4.12 20.91 9.82
C GLU A 29 -3.04 19.95 9.30
N ASP A 30 -1.78 20.36 9.18
CA ASP A 30 -0.70 19.49 8.74
C ASP A 30 -0.21 18.56 9.85
N THR A 31 -0.15 19.01 11.11
CA THR A 31 0.07 18.08 12.23
C THR A 31 -1.15 17.20 12.49
N PHE A 32 -2.39 17.65 12.28
CA PHE A 32 -3.60 16.85 12.45
C PHE A 32 -3.83 15.90 11.28
N ARG A 33 -3.41 16.22 10.05
CA ARG A 33 -3.31 15.26 8.93
C ARG A 33 -2.20 14.24 9.18
N THR A 34 -1.07 14.67 9.72
CA THR A 34 0.02 13.78 10.13
C THR A 34 -0.39 12.91 11.33
N VAL A 35 -1.19 13.44 12.26
CA VAL A 35 -1.72 12.73 13.43
C VAL A 35 -2.90 11.82 13.09
N GLN A 36 -3.79 12.24 12.20
CA GLN A 36 -4.81 11.37 11.61
C GLN A 36 -4.19 10.26 10.76
N SER A 37 -3.01 10.45 10.18
CA SER A 37 -2.27 9.35 9.56
C SER A 37 -1.79 8.30 10.57
N TYR A 38 -1.64 8.66 11.85
CA TYR A 38 -1.36 7.73 12.95
C TYR A 38 -2.61 7.02 13.49
N PHE A 39 -3.81 7.57 13.30
CA PHE A 39 -5.08 6.95 13.73
C PHE A 39 -5.84 6.37 12.53
N PRO A 40 -5.89 5.03 12.36
CA PRO A 40 -6.60 4.44 11.23
C PRO A 40 -8.07 4.87 11.24
N LYS A 41 -8.56 5.41 10.11
CA LYS A 41 -9.99 5.72 9.90
C LYS A 41 -10.82 4.46 10.24
N LYS A 42 -12.06 4.61 10.71
CA LYS A 42 -12.92 3.48 11.12
C LYS A 42 -13.01 2.38 10.04
N GLN A 43 -13.04 2.76 8.76
CA GLN A 43 -12.99 1.83 7.63
C GLN A 43 -11.63 1.11 7.50
N SER A 44 -10.52 1.81 7.69
CA SER A 44 -9.17 1.23 7.71
C SER A 44 -8.99 0.27 8.89
N LEU A 45 -9.60 0.55 10.06
CA LEU A 45 -9.58 -0.36 11.22
C LEU A 45 -10.33 -1.66 10.93
N ALA A 46 -11.51 -1.60 10.30
CA ALA A 46 -12.26 -2.79 9.89
C ALA A 46 -11.44 -3.66 8.93
N LYS A 47 -10.82 -3.07 7.89
CA LYS A 47 -9.95 -3.78 6.95
C LYS A 47 -8.75 -4.44 7.66
N ILE A 48 -8.12 -3.75 8.61
CA ILE A 48 -7.03 -4.31 9.43
C ILE A 48 -7.51 -5.52 10.21
N ASN A 49 -8.68 -5.43 10.86
CA ASN A 49 -9.23 -6.52 11.65
C ASN A 49 -9.60 -7.74 10.79
N THR A 50 -10.18 -7.52 9.61
CA THR A 50 -10.45 -8.58 8.64
C THR A 50 -9.16 -9.31 8.26
N LEU A 51 -8.10 -8.58 7.88
CA LEU A 51 -6.80 -9.17 7.55
C LEU A 51 -6.19 -9.93 8.73
N LEU A 52 -6.30 -9.39 9.95
CA LEU A 52 -5.82 -10.07 11.15
C LEU A 52 -6.55 -11.39 11.41
N SER A 53 -7.86 -11.46 11.14
CA SER A 53 -8.61 -12.73 11.22
C SER A 53 -8.08 -13.75 10.23
N LEU A 54 -7.94 -13.36 8.96
CA LEU A 54 -7.42 -14.24 7.90
C LEU A 54 -6.02 -14.75 8.22
N LEU A 55 -5.13 -13.87 8.69
CA LEU A 55 -3.76 -14.23 9.06
C LEU A 55 -3.67 -15.18 10.26
N LYS A 56 -4.69 -15.20 11.13
CA LYS A 56 -4.76 -16.11 12.29
C LYS A 56 -5.33 -17.47 11.94
N GLU A 57 -6.25 -17.52 10.98
CA GLU A 57 -6.82 -18.77 10.47
C GLU A 57 -5.84 -19.58 9.61
N GLU A 58 -4.84 -18.92 9.02
CA GLU A 58 -3.89 -19.57 8.13
C GLU A 58 -2.86 -20.40 8.91
N SER A 59 -3.03 -21.72 8.91
CA SER A 59 -2.20 -22.65 9.70
C SER A 59 -0.73 -22.68 9.30
N ARG A 60 -0.39 -22.26 8.08
CA ARG A 60 0.99 -22.19 7.57
C ARG A 60 1.68 -20.86 7.86
N ASN A 61 0.96 -19.88 8.40
CA ASN A 61 1.51 -18.55 8.68
C ASN A 61 2.44 -18.58 9.90
N GLN A 62 3.71 -18.20 9.68
CA GLN A 62 4.75 -18.19 10.71
C GLN A 62 5.01 -16.79 11.32
N LEU A 63 4.24 -15.77 10.91
CA LEU A 63 4.40 -14.43 11.46
C LEU A 63 3.97 -14.39 12.93
N SER A 64 4.77 -13.70 13.77
CA SER A 64 4.37 -13.37 15.13
C SER A 64 3.14 -12.44 15.14
N GLU A 65 2.42 -12.39 16.27
CA GLU A 65 1.26 -11.49 16.41
C GLU A 65 1.60 -10.01 16.18
N ARG A 66 2.83 -9.59 16.55
CA ARG A 66 3.32 -8.25 16.24
C ARG A 66 3.48 -8.05 14.73
N GLN A 67 4.15 -8.99 14.06
CA GLN A 67 4.35 -8.93 12.61
C GLN A 67 3.03 -8.97 11.83
N LYS A 68 2.04 -9.77 12.26
CA LYS A 68 0.70 -9.78 11.64
C LYS A 68 0.05 -8.39 11.69
N LYS A 69 0.16 -7.67 12.81
CA LYS A 69 -0.36 -6.29 12.95
C LYS A 69 0.37 -5.31 12.05
N GLU A 70 1.70 -5.35 12.03
CA GLU A 70 2.51 -4.49 11.18
C GLU A 70 2.23 -4.76 9.69
N PHE A 71 2.11 -6.03 9.31
CA PHE A 71 1.79 -6.47 7.96
C PHE A 71 0.39 -6.02 7.52
N ALA A 72 -0.64 -6.24 8.35
CA ALA A 72 -2.00 -5.81 8.06
C ALA A 72 -2.09 -4.27 7.88
N ARG A 73 -1.41 -3.50 8.73
CA ARG A 73 -1.31 -2.03 8.58
C ARG A 73 -0.64 -1.64 7.27
N ALA A 74 0.48 -2.29 6.92
CA ALA A 74 1.19 -2.03 5.67
C ALA A 74 0.32 -2.31 4.43
N ILE A 75 -0.43 -3.41 4.43
CA ILE A 75 -1.38 -3.73 3.35
C ILE A 75 -2.45 -2.65 3.23
N VAL A 76 -3.12 -2.29 4.34
CA VAL A 76 -4.23 -1.32 4.29
C VAL A 76 -3.74 0.05 3.83
N ALA A 77 -2.60 0.52 4.34
CA ALA A 77 -2.01 1.78 3.89
C ALA A 77 -1.56 1.75 2.42
N SER A 78 -1.21 0.58 1.90
CA SER A 78 -0.80 0.40 0.49
C SER A 78 -2.00 0.28 -0.43
N SER A 79 -3.07 -0.39 0.00
CA SER A 79 -4.28 -0.58 -0.79
C SER A 79 -5.03 0.72 -1.05
N GLU A 80 -5.00 1.66 -0.10
CA GLU A 80 -5.55 3.01 -0.29
C GLU A 80 -4.88 3.79 -1.44
N ARG A 81 -3.68 3.37 -1.86
CA ARG A 81 -2.94 3.95 -3.00
C ARG A 81 -3.00 3.07 -4.25
N LEU A 82 -3.52 1.85 -4.15
CA LEU A 82 -3.63 0.94 -5.28
C LEU A 82 -4.89 1.30 -6.08
N LEU A 83 -4.71 1.50 -7.38
CA LEU A 83 -5.82 1.63 -8.31
C LEU A 83 -5.70 0.46 -9.28
N LEU A 84 -6.62 -0.49 -9.15
CA LEU A 84 -6.70 -1.61 -10.06
C LEU A 84 -7.40 -1.17 -11.36
N PRO A 85 -6.92 -1.63 -12.53
CA PRO A 85 -7.61 -1.42 -13.80
C PRO A 85 -9.07 -1.90 -13.75
N ASP A 86 -9.97 -1.21 -14.45
CA ASP A 86 -11.40 -1.53 -14.42
C ASP A 86 -11.76 -2.83 -15.15
N ASP A 87 -10.91 -3.26 -16.08
CA ASP A 87 -11.00 -4.53 -16.80
C ASP A 87 -10.44 -5.72 -16.01
N LEU A 88 -9.77 -5.48 -14.88
CA LEU A 88 -9.33 -6.54 -13.99
C LEU A 88 -10.50 -7.10 -13.19
N LEU A 89 -10.87 -8.34 -13.49
CA LEU A 89 -11.92 -9.08 -12.81
C LEU A 89 -11.39 -10.40 -12.27
N PHE A 90 -11.67 -10.69 -11.00
CA PHE A 90 -11.49 -12.01 -10.39
C PHE A 90 -12.88 -12.57 -10.09
N SER A 91 -13.19 -13.77 -10.62
CA SER A 91 -14.54 -14.34 -10.54
C SER A 91 -15.66 -13.40 -11.06
N GLY A 92 -15.35 -12.55 -12.04
CA GLY A 92 -16.30 -11.62 -12.65
C GLY A 92 -16.53 -10.31 -11.87
N GLU A 93 -15.84 -10.09 -10.75
CA GLU A 93 -15.94 -8.86 -9.95
C GLU A 93 -14.59 -8.17 -9.84
N LYS A 94 -14.61 -6.84 -9.67
CA LYS A 94 -13.39 -6.05 -9.46
C LYS A 94 -12.75 -6.46 -8.11
N PRO A 95 -11.46 -6.84 -8.07
CA PRO A 95 -10.84 -7.28 -6.84
C PRO A 95 -10.78 -6.17 -5.78
N ILE A 96 -11.00 -6.54 -4.52
CA ILE A 96 -10.83 -5.66 -3.37
C ILE A 96 -9.33 -5.48 -3.12
N GLU A 97 -8.84 -4.25 -3.11
CA GLU A 97 -7.41 -3.94 -3.20
C GLU A 97 -6.60 -4.48 -2.03
N PHE A 98 -7.11 -4.36 -0.80
CA PHE A 98 -6.38 -4.86 0.38
C PHE A 98 -6.32 -6.39 0.37
N LEU A 99 -7.36 -7.05 -0.13
CA LEU A 99 -7.42 -8.50 -0.23
C LEU A 99 -6.51 -9.00 -1.35
N PHE A 100 -6.49 -8.30 -2.48
CA PHE A 100 -5.56 -8.56 -3.58
C PHE A 100 -4.10 -8.51 -3.09
N LEU A 101 -3.70 -7.46 -2.38
CA LEU A 101 -2.35 -7.35 -1.81
C LEU A 101 -2.04 -8.47 -0.80
N HIS A 102 -2.99 -8.84 0.05
CA HIS A 102 -2.85 -9.97 0.97
C HIS A 102 -2.61 -11.29 0.22
N CYS A 103 -3.39 -11.54 -0.82
CA CYS A 103 -3.29 -12.76 -1.62
C CYS A 103 -1.96 -12.84 -2.36
N ILE A 104 -1.38 -11.72 -2.80
CA ILE A 104 -0.04 -11.72 -3.40
C ILE A 104 0.98 -12.31 -2.42
N ALA A 105 1.03 -11.83 -1.18
CA ALA A 105 1.98 -12.36 -0.20
C ALA A 105 1.74 -13.86 0.09
N GLN A 106 0.48 -14.28 0.16
CA GLN A 106 0.14 -15.69 0.36
C GLN A 106 0.60 -16.56 -0.82
N THR A 107 0.30 -16.15 -2.05
CA THR A 107 0.66 -16.91 -3.26
C THR A 107 2.18 -16.95 -3.45
N ARG A 108 2.87 -15.83 -3.24
CA ARG A 108 4.30 -15.70 -3.52
C ARG A 108 5.18 -16.42 -2.51
N THR A 109 4.84 -16.32 -1.23
CA THR A 109 5.73 -16.79 -0.16
C THR A 109 5.04 -17.57 0.94
N GLY A 110 3.70 -17.72 0.90
CA GLY A 110 2.96 -18.32 2.01
C GLY A 110 3.16 -17.56 3.32
N PHE A 111 3.35 -16.23 3.24
CA PHE A 111 3.76 -15.36 4.35
C PHE A 111 5.15 -15.64 4.94
N GLN A 112 5.95 -16.50 4.34
CA GLN A 112 7.36 -16.67 4.73
C GLN A 112 8.17 -15.46 4.28
N THR A 113 9.11 -15.05 5.13
CA THR A 113 10.00 -13.93 4.83
C THR A 113 11.34 -14.50 4.37
N TYR A 114 11.63 -14.46 3.08
CA TYR A 114 12.84 -15.09 2.53
C TYR A 114 14.11 -14.29 2.87
N LEU A 115 15.09 -14.96 3.47
CA LEU A 115 16.46 -14.48 3.69
C LEU A 115 17.33 -14.91 2.50
N LYS A 116 17.17 -14.26 1.35
CA LYS A 116 18.07 -14.36 0.18
C LYS A 116 18.16 -15.71 -0.53
N GLU A 117 17.66 -16.81 0.04
CA GLU A 117 17.58 -18.09 -0.66
C GLU A 117 16.82 -17.88 -1.98
N ASN A 118 17.54 -18.06 -3.10
CA ASN A 118 17.06 -17.91 -4.47
C ASN A 118 16.92 -16.46 -5.02
N GLY A 119 17.60 -15.47 -4.42
CA GLY A 119 17.66 -14.10 -5.00
C GLY A 119 16.35 -13.32 -4.91
N ARG A 120 15.47 -13.71 -3.98
CA ARG A 120 14.18 -13.09 -3.69
C ARG A 120 14.17 -12.53 -2.28
N TYR A 121 13.50 -11.39 -2.10
CA TYR A 121 13.52 -10.66 -0.83
C TYR A 121 12.14 -10.48 -0.21
N GLY A 122 12.09 -10.66 1.11
CA GLY A 122 10.96 -10.29 1.94
C GLY A 122 9.74 -11.23 1.80
N ILE A 123 8.57 -10.70 2.18
CA ILE A 123 7.29 -11.40 2.19
C ILE A 123 6.57 -11.38 0.83
N LEU A 124 7.04 -10.57 -0.12
CA LEU A 124 6.56 -10.59 -1.50
C LEU A 124 7.46 -11.43 -2.42
N GLY A 125 8.65 -11.80 -1.95
CA GLY A 125 9.65 -12.49 -2.76
C GLY A 125 10.08 -11.65 -3.97
N LEU A 126 10.36 -10.36 -3.75
CA LEU A 126 10.76 -9.43 -4.81
C LEU A 126 12.13 -9.82 -5.37
N PRO A 127 12.30 -9.93 -6.70
CA PRO A 127 13.60 -10.20 -7.31
C PRO A 127 14.57 -9.03 -7.12
N ASP A 128 15.87 -9.31 -6.97
CA ASP A 128 16.92 -8.27 -6.82
C ASP A 128 16.88 -7.23 -7.95
N ARG A 129 16.67 -7.69 -9.19
CA ARG A 129 16.58 -6.83 -10.38
C ARG A 129 15.54 -5.73 -10.22
N GLN A 130 14.42 -6.01 -9.56
CA GLN A 130 13.33 -5.06 -9.39
C GLN A 130 13.62 -4.04 -8.29
N ILE A 131 14.32 -4.48 -7.25
CA ILE A 131 14.82 -3.58 -6.21
C ILE A 131 15.84 -2.62 -6.84
N ALA A 132 16.78 -3.14 -7.63
CA ALA A 132 17.77 -2.33 -8.35
C ALA A 132 17.14 -1.35 -9.37
N GLU A 133 16.04 -1.74 -10.04
CA GLU A 133 15.30 -0.84 -10.93
C GLU A 133 14.74 0.38 -10.17
N ILE A 134 14.15 0.16 -8.99
CA ILE A 134 13.67 1.25 -8.12
C ILE A 134 14.81 2.13 -7.62
N GLU A 135 15.91 1.54 -7.18
CA GLU A 135 17.06 2.32 -6.72
C GLU A 135 17.59 3.26 -7.79
N THR A 136 17.70 2.75 -9.02
CA THR A 136 18.16 3.53 -10.17
C THR A 136 17.16 4.64 -10.51
N LYS A 137 15.86 4.31 -10.54
CA LYS A 137 14.80 5.26 -10.92
C LYS A 137 14.64 6.42 -9.94
N PHE A 138 14.85 6.18 -8.64
CA PHE A 138 14.64 7.18 -7.59
C PHE A 138 15.95 7.69 -6.98
N ASN A 139 17.11 7.29 -7.52
CA ASN A 139 18.43 7.59 -6.96
C ASN A 139 18.48 7.35 -5.44
N ALA A 140 17.93 6.22 -5.02
CA ALA A 140 17.76 5.84 -3.62
C ALA A 140 18.48 4.51 -3.37
N LYS A 141 18.97 4.30 -2.16
CA LYS A 141 19.58 3.02 -1.76
C LYS A 141 18.66 2.31 -0.77
N ILE A 142 18.31 1.07 -1.09
CA ILE A 142 17.50 0.17 -0.27
C ILE A 142 18.46 -0.82 0.39
N ASP A 143 18.51 -0.86 1.71
CA ASP A 143 19.33 -1.83 2.43
C ASP A 143 18.72 -3.24 2.35
N ARG A 144 19.44 -4.17 1.71
CA ARG A 144 19.03 -5.58 1.54
C ARG A 144 19.05 -6.36 2.85
N LYS A 145 19.66 -5.82 3.91
CA LYS A 145 19.72 -6.46 5.24
C LYS A 145 18.58 -5.98 6.14
N PHE A 146 18.03 -4.79 5.91
CA PHE A 146 17.06 -4.16 6.82
C PHE A 146 15.78 -3.72 6.10
N ASP A 147 15.90 -2.87 5.08
CA ASP A 147 14.76 -2.23 4.43
C ASP A 147 13.87 -3.23 3.69
N VAL A 148 14.46 -4.24 3.06
CA VAL A 148 13.71 -5.27 2.32
C VAL A 148 12.82 -6.14 3.20
N TYR A 149 13.03 -6.12 4.52
CA TYR A 149 12.18 -6.82 5.49
C TYR A 149 11.03 -5.96 6.01
N GLN A 150 11.06 -4.66 5.75
CA GLN A 150 9.93 -3.79 6.09
C GLN A 150 8.80 -3.97 5.09
N TYR A 151 7.64 -4.44 5.57
CA TYR A 151 6.47 -4.69 4.72
C TYR A 151 6.03 -3.45 3.95
N SER A 152 6.08 -2.27 4.58
CA SER A 152 5.73 -0.98 3.97
C SER A 152 6.62 -0.64 2.77
N ILE A 153 7.92 -0.92 2.85
CA ILE A 153 8.87 -0.69 1.75
C ILE A 153 8.59 -1.67 0.62
N GLN A 154 8.39 -2.96 0.93
CA GLN A 154 8.10 -3.97 -0.09
C GLN A 154 6.83 -3.65 -0.88
N TYR A 155 5.73 -3.30 -0.20
CA TYR A 155 4.51 -2.90 -0.89
C TYR A 155 4.66 -1.58 -1.64
N ARG A 156 5.49 -0.65 -1.17
CA ARG A 156 5.78 0.58 -1.93
C ARG A 156 6.53 0.28 -3.22
N VAL A 157 7.56 -0.57 -3.18
CA VAL A 157 8.27 -1.05 -4.37
C VAL A 157 7.29 -1.72 -5.33
N PHE A 158 6.46 -2.65 -4.82
CA PHE A 158 5.43 -3.30 -5.60
C PHE A 158 4.51 -2.29 -6.29
N LEU A 159 3.93 -1.34 -5.55
CA LEU A 159 2.99 -0.37 -6.09
C LEU A 159 3.61 0.51 -7.18
N ILE A 160 4.84 0.97 -6.98
CA ILE A 160 5.51 1.85 -7.94
C ILE A 160 5.75 1.10 -9.26
N LEU A 161 6.32 -0.10 -9.19
CA LEU A 161 6.61 -0.90 -10.38
C LEU A 161 5.32 -1.36 -11.07
N PHE A 162 4.34 -1.83 -10.30
CA PHE A 162 3.07 -2.29 -10.85
C PHE A 162 2.36 -1.16 -11.60
N LYS A 163 2.30 0.05 -11.01
CA LYS A 163 1.74 1.23 -11.69
C LYS A 163 2.52 1.64 -12.93
N ASP A 164 3.85 1.55 -12.89
CA ASP A 164 4.69 1.86 -14.04
C ASP A 164 4.49 0.88 -15.20
N TYR A 165 4.27 -0.40 -14.91
CA TYR A 165 3.95 -1.38 -15.94
C TYR A 165 2.53 -1.20 -16.49
N LEU A 166 1.55 -0.91 -15.62
CA LEU A 166 0.20 -0.58 -16.08
C LEU A 166 0.19 0.67 -16.97
N SER A 167 0.96 1.72 -16.63
CA SER A 167 1.03 2.95 -17.43
C SER A 167 1.72 2.75 -18.79
N LYS A 168 2.54 1.70 -18.93
CA LYS A 168 3.11 1.23 -20.20
C LYS A 168 2.13 0.41 -21.04
N GLY A 169 0.88 0.27 -20.62
CA GLY A 169 -0.18 -0.45 -21.34
C GLY A 169 -0.16 -1.97 -21.13
N LEU A 170 0.58 -2.48 -20.14
CA LEU A 170 0.51 -3.90 -19.79
C LEU A 170 -0.82 -4.19 -19.07
N SER A 171 -1.41 -5.36 -19.34
CA SER A 171 -2.50 -5.88 -18.52
C SER A 171 -2.02 -6.18 -17.10
N ALA A 172 -2.93 -6.26 -16.13
CA ALA A 172 -2.58 -6.55 -14.74
C ALA A 172 -1.78 -7.85 -14.57
N GLU A 173 -2.15 -8.92 -15.29
CA GLU A 173 -1.41 -10.18 -15.31
C GLU A 173 0.01 -10.01 -15.84
N LYS A 174 0.17 -9.32 -16.99
CA LYS A 174 1.50 -9.09 -17.58
C LYS A 174 2.36 -8.20 -16.69
N ALA A 175 1.78 -7.16 -16.09
CA ALA A 175 2.45 -6.29 -15.13
C ALA A 175 2.90 -7.07 -13.89
N TYR A 176 2.06 -7.97 -13.38
CA TYR A 176 2.40 -8.87 -12.26
C TYR A 176 3.54 -9.82 -12.62
N ASN A 177 3.46 -10.48 -13.78
CA ASN A 177 4.49 -11.41 -14.25
C ASN A 177 5.83 -10.70 -14.47
N GLN A 178 5.82 -9.51 -15.07
CA GLN A 178 7.00 -8.67 -15.25
C GLN A 178 7.63 -8.29 -13.91
N LEU A 179 6.82 -7.83 -12.94
CA LEU A 179 7.26 -7.44 -11.62
C LEU A 179 7.92 -8.60 -10.88
N PHE A 180 7.37 -9.79 -10.95
CA PHE A 180 7.96 -10.95 -10.25
C PHE A 180 8.96 -11.74 -11.08
N ALA A 181 9.35 -11.23 -12.27
CA ALA A 181 10.24 -11.88 -13.22
C ALA A 181 9.82 -13.33 -13.52
N LEU A 182 8.53 -13.53 -13.75
CA LEU A 182 7.92 -14.82 -14.00
C LEU A 182 7.93 -15.15 -15.50
N PRO A 183 8.11 -16.43 -15.87
CA PRO A 183 8.03 -16.84 -17.27
C PRO A 183 6.60 -16.70 -17.79
N GLU A 184 6.44 -16.57 -19.11
CA GLU A 184 5.12 -16.35 -19.74
C GLU A 184 4.11 -17.49 -19.48
N ASN A 185 4.60 -18.71 -19.25
CA ASN A 185 3.79 -19.90 -18.93
C ASN A 185 3.56 -20.10 -17.41
N SER A 186 3.88 -19.10 -16.59
CA SER A 186 3.70 -19.18 -15.14
C SER A 186 2.23 -19.36 -14.75
N THR A 187 1.97 -20.26 -13.81
CA THR A 187 0.63 -20.46 -13.23
C THR A 187 0.38 -19.56 -12.01
N GLU A 188 1.35 -18.73 -11.61
CA GLU A 188 1.27 -17.87 -10.42
C GLU A 188 0.06 -16.93 -10.43
N TRP A 189 -0.28 -16.36 -11.59
CA TRP A 189 -1.45 -15.49 -11.70
C TRP A 189 -2.76 -16.24 -11.44
N LYS A 190 -2.89 -17.46 -11.99
CA LYS A 190 -4.05 -18.34 -11.73
C LYS A 190 -4.10 -18.77 -10.27
N ASN A 191 -2.94 -19.05 -9.66
CA ASN A 191 -2.83 -19.35 -8.24
C ASN A 191 -3.28 -18.16 -7.38
N LEU A 192 -2.88 -16.94 -7.76
CA LEU A 192 -3.31 -15.70 -7.11
C LEU A 192 -4.83 -15.53 -7.20
N GLU A 193 -5.41 -15.71 -8.38
CA GLU A 193 -6.86 -15.62 -8.57
C GLU A 193 -7.61 -16.66 -7.73
N SER A 194 -7.18 -17.93 -7.76
CA SER A 194 -7.79 -18.99 -6.95
C SER A 194 -7.69 -18.72 -5.44
N THR A 195 -6.56 -18.15 -5.00
CA THR A 195 -6.32 -17.77 -3.61
C THR A 195 -7.23 -16.62 -3.21
N TYR A 196 -7.36 -15.62 -4.09
CA TYR A 196 -8.26 -14.50 -3.91
C TYR A 196 -9.71 -14.97 -3.78
N ILE A 197 -10.20 -15.82 -4.67
CA ILE A 197 -11.59 -16.33 -4.64
C ILE A 197 -11.87 -17.00 -3.30
N LYS A 198 -10.96 -17.87 -2.84
CA LYS A 198 -11.10 -18.57 -1.54
C LYS A 198 -11.21 -17.61 -0.36
N TYR A 199 -10.41 -16.54 -0.32
CA TYR A 199 -10.52 -15.56 0.77
C TYR A 199 -11.70 -14.61 0.59
N HIS A 200 -12.05 -14.28 -0.64
CA HIS A 200 -13.19 -13.43 -0.94
C HIS A 200 -14.48 -14.07 -0.42
N GLU A 201 -14.69 -15.36 -0.69
CA GLU A 201 -15.83 -16.15 -0.19
C GLU A 201 -15.92 -16.20 1.35
N LYS A 202 -14.78 -16.12 2.06
CA LYS A 202 -14.76 -16.05 3.53
C LYS A 202 -15.22 -14.70 4.08
N ILE A 203 -14.92 -13.61 3.36
CA ILE A 203 -15.17 -12.24 3.82
C ILE A 203 -16.54 -11.76 3.38
N ILE A 204 -16.91 -12.06 2.14
CA ILE A 204 -18.20 -11.80 1.52
C ILE A 204 -18.76 -13.17 1.16
N PRO A 205 -19.37 -13.89 2.12
CA PRO A 205 -20.08 -15.10 1.78
C PRO A 205 -21.13 -14.76 0.73
N LYS A 206 -21.07 -15.43 -0.43
CA LYS A 206 -22.19 -15.43 -1.37
C LYS A 206 -23.40 -15.89 -0.55
N ASN A 207 -24.40 -15.03 -0.44
CA ASN A 207 -25.55 -15.17 0.45
C ASN A 207 -26.08 -16.62 0.54
N LEU A 208 -26.34 -17.04 1.79
CA LEU A 208 -27.49 -17.86 2.17
C LEU A 208 -28.79 -17.14 1.75
#